data_AF-A0A1B1E484-F1
#
_entry.id   AF-A0A1B1E484-F1
#
_cell.length_a   1.000
_cell.length_b   1.000
_cell.length_c   1.000
_cell.angle_alpha   90.00
_cell.angle_beta   90.00
_cell.angle_gamma   90.00
#
_symmetry.space_group_name_H-M   'P 1'
#
loop_
_entity.id
_entity.type
_entity.pdbx_description
1 polymer ?
#
loop_
_entity_poly.entity_id
_entity_poly.type
_entity_poly.pdbx_seq_one_letter_code
_entity_poly.pdbx_strand_id
1 'polypeptide(L)'
;MTKRMPNKASSSSRESKNEKKQAEKEQEEQPDNGNTRNILTMENILEEKDRDNNKKVKNKIILKNKKNTSSTFNNNEMRILTIPKHRISSIKTNWMELIKPIVTHLKLEIRMVGDKIQVRTCKLTEDKNNLQKSSDYIKAYLLGFTIEDSLALLRIDDLYIESFQVKDVKILKGDHLSRCIGRICGSNGATKYAIENATKTRIVIAGDKIHILGSFNNIKMARYSICSLILGSTQGKIFNKLNILAKRMKERF
;
A
#
# COMPACT_ATOMS: atom_id res chain seq x y z
N MET A 1 54.74 55.88 38.59
CA MET A 1 54.70 55.10 39.85
C MET A 1 54.45 53.62 39.53
N THR A 2 55.48 52.81 39.76
CA THR A 2 55.44 51.42 40.29
C THR A 2 54.49 50.35 39.70
N LYS A 3 55.12 49.44 38.91
CA LYS A 3 55.09 47.96 38.99
C LYS A 3 53.99 47.29 39.84
N ARG A 4 53.28 46.32 39.22
CA ARG A 4 53.27 44.88 39.64
C ARG A 4 52.51 43.97 38.65
N MET A 5 53.27 43.06 38.04
CA MET A 5 52.85 41.72 37.55
C MET A 5 52.73 40.75 38.77
N PRO A 6 52.17 39.50 38.69
CA PRO A 6 52.45 38.48 37.64
C PRO A 6 51.43 37.35 37.31
N ASN A 7 51.82 36.53 36.30
CA ASN A 7 51.55 35.10 36.00
C ASN A 7 50.13 34.64 35.59
N LYS A 8 49.88 33.66 34.70
CA LYS A 8 50.58 32.65 33.84
C LYS A 8 49.46 32.16 32.88
N ALA A 9 49.57 31.83 31.58
CA ALA A 9 50.34 30.76 30.94
C ALA A 9 50.12 30.75 29.40
N SER A 10 51.21 30.47 28.67
CA SER A 10 51.42 29.87 27.34
C SER A 10 50.27 29.55 26.34
N SER A 11 50.45 29.96 25.08
CA SER A 11 50.66 29.02 23.94
C SER A 11 50.99 29.75 22.62
N SER A 12 52.27 29.76 22.26
CA SER A 12 52.79 30.04 20.92
C SER A 12 53.19 28.71 20.27
N SER A 13 52.43 28.24 19.28
CA SER A 13 52.84 27.15 18.38
C SER A 13 51.85 27.04 17.20
N ARG A 14 51.92 28.03 16.30
CA ARG A 14 51.21 28.05 15.01
C ARG A 14 52.07 27.62 13.82
N GLU A 15 53.27 27.11 14.04
CA GLU A 15 54.20 26.69 12.98
C GLU A 15 54.78 25.32 13.34
N SER A 16 54.06 24.23 13.01
CA SER A 16 54.55 22.84 12.98
C SER A 16 53.44 21.79 12.72
N LYS A 17 52.50 22.05 11.79
CA LYS A 17 51.51 21.03 11.35
C LYS A 17 51.23 21.05 9.83
N ASN A 18 52.17 21.51 9.03
CA ASN A 18 52.08 21.48 7.56
C ASN A 18 53.01 20.47 6.88
N GLU A 19 53.56 19.48 7.61
CA GLU A 19 54.51 18.50 7.04
C GLU A 19 54.14 17.03 7.32
N LYS A 20 52.89 16.71 7.65
CA LYS A 20 52.45 15.30 7.85
C LYS A 20 51.16 14.92 7.12
N LYS A 21 50.80 15.61 6.03
CA LYS A 21 49.54 15.33 5.30
C LYS A 21 49.65 15.16 3.79
N GLN A 22 50.85 15.17 3.22
CA GLN A 22 51.07 14.92 1.79
C GLN A 22 52.38 14.15 1.60
N ALA A 23 52.34 12.84 1.81
CA ALA A 23 53.27 11.82 1.28
C ALA A 23 53.14 10.56 2.14
N GLU A 24 52.18 9.70 1.80
CA GLU A 24 52.31 8.24 1.86
C GLU A 24 50.96 7.58 1.52
N LYS A 25 51.01 6.64 0.57
CA LYS A 25 49.99 5.63 0.19
C LYS A 25 49.10 5.94 -1.03
N GLU A 26 49.74 5.95 -2.20
CA GLU A 26 49.39 5.01 -3.29
C GLU A 26 50.38 3.82 -3.11
N GLN A 27 50.09 2.52 -3.19
CA GLN A 27 49.18 1.71 -4.02
C GLN A 27 48.81 0.41 -3.27
N GLU A 28 47.56 -0.06 -3.39
CA GLU A 28 47.19 -1.46 -3.72
C GLU A 28 45.66 -1.56 -3.91
N GLU A 29 45.24 -2.25 -4.98
CA GLU A 29 43.87 -2.39 -5.47
C GLU A 29 43.07 -3.51 -4.76
N GLN A 30 41.79 -3.27 -4.44
CA GLN A 30 40.59 -4.04 -4.85
C GLN A 30 39.33 -3.62 -4.05
N PRO A 31 38.10 -3.80 -4.60
CA PRO A 31 36.94 -2.99 -4.24
C PRO A 31 36.06 -3.61 -3.15
N ASP A 32 35.80 -2.86 -2.08
CA ASP A 32 34.85 -3.22 -1.03
C ASP A 32 33.42 -2.82 -1.42
N ASN A 33 32.63 -3.85 -1.76
CA ASN A 33 31.26 -3.76 -2.22
C ASN A 33 30.33 -3.75 -0.99
N GLY A 34 29.86 -2.57 -0.59
CA GLY A 34 29.18 -2.39 0.70
C GLY A 34 27.98 -1.45 0.67
N ASN A 35 26.99 -1.67 -0.21
CA ASN A 35 25.70 -1.00 -0.08
C ASN A 35 24.51 -1.87 -0.54
N THR A 36 24.31 -3.00 0.14
CA THR A 36 23.11 -3.82 0.01
C THR A 36 22.51 -4.02 1.39
N ARG A 37 21.76 -3.03 1.89
CA ARG A 37 20.92 -3.21 3.07
C ARG A 37 19.53 -2.65 2.79
N ASN A 38 18.67 -3.56 2.36
CA ASN A 38 17.26 -3.74 2.75
C ASN A 38 16.49 -4.44 1.62
N ILE A 39 16.92 -5.67 1.32
CA ILE A 39 16.17 -6.64 0.52
C ILE A 39 15.98 -7.83 1.45
N LEU A 40 14.74 -8.07 1.88
CA LEU A 40 14.36 -9.30 2.58
C LEU A 40 13.79 -10.25 1.54
N THR A 41 14.67 -11.02 0.91
CA THR A 41 14.34 -12.15 0.03
C THR A 41 14.46 -13.45 0.81
N MET A 42 13.62 -14.43 0.49
CA MET A 42 13.71 -15.80 1.05
C MET A 42 15.05 -16.47 0.72
N GLU A 43 15.76 -16.02 -0.33
CA GLU A 43 17.14 -16.41 -0.64
C GLU A 43 18.06 -16.32 0.59
N ASN A 44 17.99 -15.23 1.36
CA ASN A 44 18.91 -15.00 2.49
C ASN A 44 18.68 -15.94 3.69
N ILE A 45 17.53 -16.62 3.76
CA ILE A 45 17.21 -17.56 4.86
C ILE A 45 17.58 -19.01 4.46
N LEU A 46 17.60 -19.31 3.15
CA LEU A 46 17.88 -20.65 2.63
C LEU A 46 19.37 -20.90 2.33
N GLU A 47 20.16 -19.85 2.13
CA GLU A 47 21.58 -19.96 1.72
C GLU A 47 22.55 -20.43 2.80
N GLU A 48 22.16 -20.50 4.08
CA GLU A 48 23.05 -20.97 5.17
C GLU A 48 23.07 -22.50 5.37
N LYS A 49 22.22 -23.29 4.69
CA LYS A 49 22.08 -24.73 5.02
C LYS A 49 22.63 -25.75 4.04
N ASP A 50 23.04 -25.37 2.83
CA ASP A 50 23.48 -26.34 1.82
C ASP A 50 24.90 -26.05 1.28
N ARG A 51 25.90 -26.17 2.15
CA ARG A 51 27.27 -26.47 1.72
C ARG A 51 27.64 -27.85 2.25
N ASP A 52 27.37 -28.88 1.46
CA ASP A 52 28.29 -30.00 1.28
C ASP A 52 27.88 -30.96 0.14
N ASN A 53 28.82 -31.12 -0.79
CA ASN A 53 29.11 -32.29 -1.64
C ASN A 53 28.18 -32.66 -2.81
N ASN A 54 28.65 -32.29 -4.01
CA ASN A 54 28.21 -32.76 -5.31
C ASN A 54 29.17 -33.88 -5.82
N LYS A 55 28.66 -35.10 -6.06
CA LYS A 55 29.28 -36.11 -6.95
C LYS A 55 28.29 -36.44 -8.09
N LYS A 56 28.79 -36.22 -9.31
CA LYS A 56 28.23 -36.57 -10.64
C LYS A 56 27.52 -37.93 -10.69
N VAL A 57 26.45 -38.07 -11.49
CA VAL A 57 26.38 -38.97 -12.69
C VAL A 57 25.27 -38.48 -13.66
N LYS A 58 25.58 -38.49 -14.96
CA LYS A 58 24.66 -38.29 -16.10
C LYS A 58 23.73 -39.50 -16.25
N ASN A 59 22.47 -39.31 -16.68
CA ASN A 59 21.83 -40.25 -17.63
C ASN A 59 20.63 -39.64 -18.36
N LYS A 60 20.46 -40.14 -19.57
CA LYS A 60 19.75 -39.61 -20.74
C LYS A 60 18.34 -40.18 -20.82
N ILE A 61 17.31 -39.34 -20.96
CA ILE A 61 16.02 -39.73 -21.57
C ILE A 61 15.53 -38.58 -22.46
N ILE A 62 15.50 -38.83 -23.76
CA ILE A 62 14.92 -37.94 -24.78
C ILE A 62 13.46 -38.33 -24.91
N LEU A 63 12.56 -37.49 -24.42
CA LEU A 63 11.11 -37.58 -24.67
C LEU A 63 10.69 -36.35 -25.46
N LYS A 64 10.46 -36.52 -26.77
CA LYS A 64 9.67 -35.60 -27.58
C LYS A 64 8.26 -35.58 -27.02
N ASN A 65 7.80 -34.43 -26.51
CA ASN A 65 6.38 -34.16 -26.39
C ASN A 65 6.08 -32.74 -26.89
N LYS A 66 5.34 -32.71 -28.00
CA LYS A 66 4.74 -31.52 -28.59
C LYS A 66 3.52 -31.15 -27.75
N LYS A 67 3.58 -30.02 -27.03
CA LYS A 67 2.40 -29.25 -26.66
C LYS A 67 2.68 -27.78 -26.96
N ASN A 68 2.05 -27.30 -28.03
CA ASN A 68 1.83 -25.89 -28.28
C ASN A 68 0.89 -25.37 -27.19
N THR A 69 1.44 -24.67 -26.21
CA THR A 69 0.74 -23.63 -25.44
C THR A 69 1.69 -22.46 -25.35
N SER A 70 1.68 -21.64 -26.39
CA SER A 70 2.29 -20.31 -26.37
C SER A 70 1.48 -19.41 -25.44
N SER A 71 1.71 -19.51 -24.14
CA SER A 71 1.61 -18.36 -23.24
C SER A 71 3.03 -18.00 -22.87
N THR A 72 3.64 -17.15 -23.68
CA THR A 72 4.86 -16.42 -23.32
C THR A 72 4.56 -15.73 -22.00
N PHE A 73 4.95 -16.34 -20.87
CA PHE A 73 4.98 -15.63 -19.60
C PHE A 73 6.03 -14.55 -19.79
N ASN A 74 5.57 -13.32 -20.00
CA ASN A 74 6.45 -12.16 -19.97
C ASN A 74 7.08 -12.14 -18.58
N ASN A 75 8.34 -12.51 -18.51
CA ASN A 75 9.04 -12.86 -17.26
C ASN A 75 9.21 -11.69 -16.26
N ASN A 76 8.62 -10.52 -16.50
CA ASN A 76 8.70 -9.37 -15.61
C ASN A 76 7.57 -8.38 -15.90
N GLU A 77 6.33 -8.72 -15.52
CA GLU A 77 5.26 -7.72 -15.50
C GLU A 77 5.44 -6.82 -14.28
N MET A 78 5.39 -5.50 -14.53
CA MET A 78 5.49 -4.50 -13.47
C MET A 78 4.30 -3.56 -13.53
N ARG A 79 3.81 -3.16 -12.36
CA ARG A 79 2.74 -2.19 -12.21
C ARG A 79 3.18 -1.05 -11.30
N ILE A 80 2.95 0.17 -11.77
CA ILE A 80 3.35 1.38 -11.05
C ILE A 80 2.07 2.07 -10.56
N LEU A 81 2.03 2.33 -9.26
CA LEU A 81 0.97 3.08 -8.60
C LEU A 81 1.51 4.41 -8.09
N THR A 82 0.81 5.50 -8.38
CA THR A 82 1.19 6.84 -7.93
C THR A 82 0.48 7.16 -6.61
N ILE A 83 1.25 7.61 -5.63
CA ILE A 83 0.77 7.94 -4.29
C ILE A 83 0.32 9.42 -4.25
N PRO A 84 -0.88 9.72 -3.74
CA PRO A 84 -1.27 11.09 -3.42
C PRO A 84 -0.40 11.68 -2.30
N LYS A 85 0.06 12.93 -2.44
CA LYS A 85 0.97 13.60 -1.49
C LYS A 85 0.49 13.53 -0.03
N HIS A 86 -0.80 13.69 0.22
CA HIS A 86 -1.40 13.67 1.56
C HIS A 86 -1.37 12.29 2.25
N ARG A 87 -1.08 11.20 1.52
CA ARG A 87 -1.02 9.83 2.06
C ARG A 87 0.39 9.27 2.20
N ILE A 88 1.41 9.95 1.69
CA ILE A 88 2.81 9.50 1.75
C ILE A 88 3.24 9.21 3.18
N SER A 89 2.88 10.09 4.12
CA SER A 89 3.24 9.93 5.53
C SER A 89 2.68 8.64 6.13
N SER A 90 1.40 8.34 5.90
CA SER A 90 0.76 7.13 6.42
C SER A 90 1.36 5.85 5.85
N ILE A 91 1.70 5.85 4.56
CA ILE A 91 2.34 4.70 3.90
C ILE A 91 3.70 4.41 4.50
N LYS A 92 4.51 5.45 4.77
CA LYS A 92 5.84 5.27 5.37
C LYS A 92 5.75 4.68 6.77
N THR A 93 4.80 5.13 7.59
CA THR A 93 4.60 4.62 8.95
C THR A 93 4.15 3.16 8.95
N ASN A 94 3.16 2.81 8.11
CA ASN A 94 2.58 1.47 8.08
C ASN A 94 3.17 0.58 6.96
N TRP A 95 4.34 0.92 6.43
CA TRP A 95 4.92 0.25 5.26
C TRP A 95 5.08 -1.25 5.48
N MET A 96 5.60 -1.66 6.64
CA MET A 96 5.85 -3.05 6.99
C MET A 96 4.56 -3.89 7.05
N GLU A 97 3.48 -3.32 7.59
CA GLU A 97 2.17 -3.99 7.66
C GLU A 97 1.54 -4.15 6.28
N LEU A 98 1.73 -3.17 5.40
CA LEU A 98 1.18 -3.15 4.04
C LEU A 98 1.89 -4.13 3.11
N ILE A 99 3.22 -4.26 3.21
CA ILE A 99 3.99 -5.19 2.35
C ILE A 99 3.84 -6.65 2.77
N LYS A 100 3.66 -6.91 4.07
CA LYS A 100 3.62 -8.28 4.63
C LYS A 100 2.64 -9.19 3.88
N PRO A 101 1.33 -8.86 3.75
CA PRO A 101 0.38 -9.74 3.07
C PRO A 101 0.70 -9.93 1.59
N ILE A 102 1.33 -8.94 0.93
CA ILE A 102 1.63 -9.03 -0.49
C ILE A 102 2.81 -9.98 -0.73
N VAL A 103 3.86 -9.86 0.06
CA VAL A 103 5.04 -10.74 -0.05
C VAL A 103 4.70 -12.16 0.39
N THR A 104 3.94 -12.35 1.48
CA THR A 104 3.65 -13.68 2.02
C THR A 104 2.61 -14.45 1.22
N HIS A 105 1.51 -13.80 0.81
CA HIS A 105 0.40 -14.50 0.15
C HIS A 105 0.53 -14.48 -1.38
N LEU A 106 0.99 -13.38 -1.97
CA LEU A 106 1.03 -13.22 -3.43
C LEU A 106 2.42 -13.48 -4.02
N LYS A 107 3.47 -13.56 -3.19
CA LYS A 107 4.87 -13.78 -3.61
C LYS A 107 5.31 -12.78 -4.68
N LEU A 108 5.05 -11.49 -4.43
CA LEU A 108 5.40 -10.38 -5.31
C LEU A 108 6.49 -9.50 -4.68
N GLU A 109 7.31 -8.90 -5.53
CA GLU A 109 8.29 -7.88 -5.14
C GLU A 109 7.66 -6.50 -5.14
N ILE A 110 7.87 -5.74 -4.07
CA ILE A 110 7.39 -4.36 -3.96
C ILE A 110 8.55 -3.44 -3.63
N ARG A 111 8.60 -2.31 -4.35
CA ARG A 111 9.53 -1.22 -4.08
C ARG A 111 8.80 0.12 -4.05
N MET A 112 9.12 0.96 -3.08
CA MET A 112 8.74 2.37 -3.08
C MET A 112 9.89 3.21 -3.63
N VAL A 113 9.65 3.99 -4.69
CA VAL A 113 10.60 4.93 -5.30
C VAL A 113 9.97 6.32 -5.31
N GLY A 114 10.36 7.16 -4.35
CA GLY A 114 9.74 8.47 -4.15
C GLY A 114 8.23 8.32 -3.88
N ASP A 115 7.41 8.93 -4.74
CA ASP A 115 5.94 8.93 -4.64
C ASP A 115 5.29 7.79 -5.45
N LYS A 116 6.09 6.83 -5.95
CA LYS A 116 5.61 5.72 -6.77
C LYS A 116 5.86 4.39 -6.08
N ILE A 117 4.86 3.53 -6.07
CA ILE A 117 4.99 2.12 -5.65
C ILE A 117 5.09 1.28 -6.91
N GLN A 118 6.14 0.48 -7.00
CA GLN A 118 6.38 -0.47 -8.08
C GLN A 118 6.13 -1.88 -7.54
N VAL A 119 5.22 -2.60 -8.16
CA VAL A 119 4.97 -4.03 -7.90
C VAL A 119 5.48 -4.82 -9.08
N ARG A 120 6.27 -5.86 -8.83
CA ARG A 120 6.90 -6.72 -9.84
C ARG A 120 6.54 -8.19 -9.55
N THR A 121 6.31 -8.94 -10.62
CA THR A 121 6.19 -10.41 -10.56
C THR A 121 7.55 -11.06 -10.39
N CYS A 122 7.63 -12.09 -9.55
CA CYS A 122 8.84 -12.89 -9.35
C CYS A 122 8.68 -14.27 -9.99
N LYS A 123 9.76 -15.04 -10.08
CA LYS A 123 9.70 -16.45 -10.55
C LYS A 123 8.84 -17.35 -9.66
N LEU A 124 8.66 -16.96 -8.40
CA LEU A 124 7.80 -17.67 -7.43
C LEU A 124 6.31 -17.31 -7.54
N THR A 125 5.95 -16.30 -8.35
CA THR A 125 4.56 -15.90 -8.51
C THR A 125 3.83 -16.92 -9.38
N GLU A 126 2.80 -17.56 -8.82
CA GLU A 126 2.04 -18.62 -9.49
C GLU A 126 1.07 -18.04 -10.55
N ASP A 127 0.40 -16.94 -10.21
CA ASP A 127 -0.66 -16.35 -11.05
C ASP A 127 -0.42 -14.90 -11.43
N LYS A 128 -0.70 -14.56 -12.69
CA LYS A 128 -0.70 -13.17 -13.19
C LYS A 128 -1.78 -12.30 -12.52
N ASN A 129 -2.89 -12.89 -12.09
CA ASN A 129 -3.97 -12.18 -11.39
C ASN A 129 -3.52 -11.59 -10.05
N ASN A 130 -2.48 -12.15 -9.43
CA ASN A 130 -1.93 -11.65 -8.17
C ASN A 130 -1.37 -10.22 -8.31
N LEU A 131 -0.83 -9.87 -9.48
CA LEU A 131 -0.39 -8.50 -9.76
C LEU A 131 -1.57 -7.52 -9.77
N GLN A 132 -2.73 -7.94 -10.27
CA GLN A 132 -3.93 -7.11 -10.26
C GLN A 132 -4.52 -6.99 -8.84
N LYS A 133 -4.63 -8.10 -8.10
CA LYS A 133 -5.12 -8.09 -6.70
C LYS A 133 -4.25 -7.21 -5.80
N SER A 134 -2.93 -7.30 -5.92
CA SER A 134 -2.01 -6.43 -5.16
C SER A 134 -2.13 -4.96 -5.57
N SER A 135 -2.31 -4.68 -6.87
CA SER A 135 -2.59 -3.33 -7.35
C SER A 135 -3.86 -2.76 -6.74
N ASP A 136 -4.94 -3.54 -6.71
CA ASP A 136 -6.23 -3.10 -6.17
C ASP A 136 -6.19 -2.95 -4.64
N TYR A 137 -5.48 -3.84 -3.93
CA TYR A 137 -5.21 -3.72 -2.50
C TYR A 137 -4.49 -2.40 -2.14
N ILE A 138 -3.39 -2.08 -2.84
CA ILE A 138 -2.65 -0.83 -2.61
C ILE A 138 -3.55 0.36 -2.96
N LYS A 139 -4.28 0.29 -4.08
CA LYS A 139 -5.20 1.34 -4.51
C LYS A 139 -6.30 1.59 -3.47
N ALA A 140 -6.86 0.56 -2.85
CA ALA A 140 -7.82 0.70 -1.76
C ALA A 140 -7.24 1.50 -0.58
N TYR A 141 -6.03 1.16 -0.15
CA TYR A 141 -5.37 1.89 0.92
C TYR A 141 -5.08 3.36 0.55
N LEU A 142 -4.71 3.63 -0.71
CA LEU A 142 -4.51 4.99 -1.22
C LEU A 142 -5.80 5.82 -1.21
N LEU A 143 -6.96 5.19 -1.46
CA LEU A 143 -8.28 5.83 -1.38
C LEU A 143 -8.73 6.12 0.06
N GLY A 144 -8.01 5.62 1.06
CA GLY A 144 -8.25 5.91 2.49
C GLY A 144 -8.93 4.78 3.26
N PHE A 145 -9.04 3.58 2.69
CA PHE A 145 -9.46 2.39 3.45
C PHE A 145 -8.38 1.98 4.46
N THR A 146 -8.82 1.30 5.52
CA THR A 146 -7.90 0.72 6.50
C THR A 146 -7.14 -0.47 5.89
N ILE A 147 -6.03 -0.87 6.52
CA ILE A 147 -5.23 -2.02 6.09
C ILE A 147 -6.05 -3.30 6.18
N GLU A 148 -6.84 -3.43 7.26
CA GLU A 148 -7.72 -4.56 7.54
C GLU A 148 -8.83 -4.68 6.49
N ASP A 149 -9.50 -3.58 6.14
CA ASP A 149 -10.54 -3.58 5.12
C ASP A 149 -9.95 -3.85 3.72
N SER A 150 -8.76 -3.31 3.45
CA SER A 150 -8.07 -3.56 2.18
C SER A 150 -7.69 -5.05 2.07
N LEU A 151 -7.28 -5.68 3.17
CA LEU A 151 -6.90 -7.10 3.20
C LEU A 151 -8.05 -8.01 2.78
N ALA A 152 -9.31 -7.59 2.97
CA ALA A 152 -10.47 -8.32 2.50
C ALA A 152 -10.47 -8.52 0.97
N LEU A 153 -9.93 -7.57 0.19
CA LEU A 153 -9.80 -7.68 -1.28
C LEU A 153 -8.82 -8.77 -1.70
N LEU A 154 -7.84 -9.09 -0.86
CA LEU A 154 -6.91 -10.18 -1.14
C LEU A 154 -7.51 -11.55 -0.81
N ARG A 155 -8.48 -11.59 0.10
CA ARG A 155 -9.12 -12.83 0.56
C ARG A 155 -10.31 -13.24 -0.32
N ILE A 156 -11.11 -12.27 -0.77
CA ILE A 156 -12.37 -12.50 -1.47
C ILE A 156 -12.36 -11.75 -2.80
N ASP A 157 -12.56 -12.50 -3.89
CA ASP A 157 -12.45 -11.97 -5.25
C ASP A 157 -13.71 -11.21 -5.73
N ASP A 158 -14.87 -11.41 -5.09
CA ASP A 158 -16.13 -10.73 -5.45
C ASP A 158 -16.36 -9.41 -4.67
N LEU A 159 -15.26 -8.74 -4.32
CA LEU A 159 -15.28 -7.48 -3.59
C LEU A 159 -14.76 -6.37 -4.50
N TYR A 160 -15.60 -5.36 -4.70
CA TYR A 160 -15.31 -4.24 -5.61
C TYR A 160 -15.20 -2.94 -4.83
N ILE A 161 -14.56 -1.95 -5.47
CA ILE A 161 -14.50 -0.57 -4.99
C ILE A 161 -15.21 0.31 -6.00
N GLU A 162 -16.26 0.99 -5.57
CA GLU A 162 -16.95 2.01 -6.35
C GLU A 162 -16.60 3.40 -5.81
N SER A 163 -16.29 4.33 -6.71
CA SER A 163 -15.99 5.73 -6.37
C SER A 163 -16.95 6.64 -7.11
N PHE A 164 -17.62 7.53 -6.38
CA PHE A 164 -18.53 8.51 -6.98
C PHE A 164 -18.37 9.87 -6.32
N GLN A 165 -18.75 10.93 -7.03
CA GLN A 165 -18.74 12.30 -6.50
C GLN A 165 -20.16 12.74 -6.13
N VAL A 166 -20.28 13.60 -5.11
CA VAL A 166 -21.59 14.15 -4.73
C VAL A 166 -22.17 15.00 -5.87
N LYS A 167 -21.30 15.70 -6.61
CA LYS A 167 -21.67 16.52 -7.77
C LYS A 167 -22.33 15.72 -8.91
N ASP A 168 -22.03 14.44 -9.04
CA ASP A 168 -22.61 13.58 -10.09
C ASP A 168 -24.12 13.33 -9.84
N VAL A 169 -24.57 13.45 -8.59
CA VAL A 169 -25.98 13.25 -8.19
C VAL A 169 -26.72 14.59 -8.17
N LYS A 170 -26.11 15.59 -7.54
CA LYS A 170 -26.69 16.93 -7.40
C LYS A 170 -25.58 17.96 -7.39
N ILE A 171 -25.70 18.95 -8.26
CA ILE A 171 -24.76 20.07 -8.32
C ILE A 171 -24.99 20.94 -7.08
N LEU A 172 -24.08 20.81 -6.11
CA LEU A 172 -24.11 21.56 -4.85
C LEU A 172 -22.83 22.41 -4.75
N LYS A 173 -22.97 23.62 -4.20
CA LYS A 173 -21.87 24.57 -4.02
C LYS A 173 -21.79 25.03 -2.57
N GLY A 174 -20.57 25.29 -2.10
CA GLY A 174 -20.28 25.88 -0.78
C GLY A 174 -20.94 25.14 0.38
N ASP A 175 -21.69 25.90 1.19
CA ASP A 175 -22.33 25.42 2.43
C ASP A 175 -23.35 24.29 2.21
N HIS A 176 -23.96 24.21 1.03
CA HIS A 176 -24.87 23.12 0.73
C HIS A 176 -24.12 21.79 0.58
N LEU A 177 -22.89 21.81 0.05
CA LEU A 177 -22.06 20.61 -0.05
C LEU A 177 -21.60 20.14 1.33
N SER A 178 -21.10 21.04 2.17
CA SER A 178 -20.67 20.71 3.54
C SER A 178 -21.84 20.19 4.39
N ARG A 179 -23.03 20.80 4.25
CA ARG A 179 -24.25 20.32 4.90
C ARG A 179 -24.66 18.93 4.41
N CYS A 180 -24.58 18.65 3.12
CA CYS A 180 -24.88 17.32 2.58
C CYS A 180 -23.90 16.27 3.07
N ILE A 181 -22.59 16.57 3.11
CA ILE A 181 -21.58 15.68 3.69
C ILE A 181 -21.88 15.42 5.17
N GLY A 182 -22.26 16.45 5.92
CA GLY A 182 -22.69 16.35 7.32
C GLY A 182 -23.89 15.42 7.50
N ARG A 183 -24.86 15.41 6.58
CA ARG A 183 -26.01 14.49 6.61
C ARG A 183 -25.64 13.04 6.31
N ILE A 184 -24.68 12.81 5.41
CA ILE A 184 -24.20 11.47 5.05
C ILE A 184 -23.42 10.86 6.22
N CYS A 185 -22.56 11.65 6.86
CA CYS A 185 -21.83 11.22 8.03
C CYS A 185 -22.78 11.00 9.22
N GLY A 186 -23.69 11.96 9.46
CA GLY A 186 -24.51 12.03 10.66
C GLY A 186 -23.70 12.45 11.89
N SER A 187 -24.34 12.47 13.06
CA SER A 187 -23.67 12.75 14.33
C SER A 187 -22.57 11.73 14.59
N ASN A 188 -21.32 12.17 14.68
CA ASN A 188 -20.14 11.33 14.90
C ASN A 188 -20.04 10.11 13.95
N GLY A 189 -20.49 10.23 12.71
CA GLY A 189 -20.47 9.11 11.76
C GLY A 189 -21.56 8.06 11.97
N ALA A 190 -22.55 8.29 12.85
CA ALA A 190 -23.58 7.31 13.17
C ALA A 190 -24.40 6.87 11.95
N THR A 191 -24.73 7.80 11.04
CA THR A 191 -25.50 7.47 9.82
C THR A 191 -24.64 6.67 8.85
N LYS A 192 -23.38 7.05 8.65
CA LYS A 192 -22.41 6.28 7.87
C LYS A 192 -22.30 4.86 8.41
N TYR A 193 -22.05 4.70 9.70
CA TYR A 193 -21.86 3.40 10.34
C TYR A 193 -23.12 2.51 10.26
N ALA A 194 -24.30 3.11 10.40
CA ALA A 194 -25.56 2.40 10.23
C ALA A 194 -25.74 1.86 8.79
N ILE A 195 -25.35 2.63 7.77
CA ILE A 195 -25.39 2.18 6.37
C ILE A 195 -24.37 1.06 6.13
N GLU A 196 -23.14 1.22 6.64
CA GLU A 196 -22.08 0.22 6.56
C GLU A 196 -22.52 -1.12 7.15
N ASN A 197 -23.08 -1.10 8.36
CA ASN A 197 -23.55 -2.30 9.04
C ASN A 197 -24.75 -2.95 8.32
N ALA A 198 -25.73 -2.15 7.89
CA ALA A 198 -26.92 -2.66 7.21
C ALA A 198 -26.60 -3.30 5.86
N THR A 199 -25.64 -2.75 5.12
CA THR A 199 -25.26 -3.22 3.78
C THR A 199 -24.04 -4.13 3.77
N LYS A 200 -23.35 -4.33 4.90
CA LYS A 200 -22.07 -5.02 5.00
C LYS A 200 -21.04 -4.46 4.02
N THR A 201 -20.93 -3.12 3.98
CA THR A 201 -19.96 -2.40 3.15
C THR A 201 -19.03 -1.56 4.01
N ARG A 202 -17.91 -1.14 3.45
CA ARG A 202 -17.01 -0.14 4.04
C ARG A 202 -17.07 1.12 3.21
N ILE A 203 -17.24 2.27 3.86
CA ILE A 203 -17.42 3.56 3.20
C ILE A 203 -16.32 4.50 3.66
N VAL A 204 -15.69 5.20 2.73
CA VAL A 204 -14.74 6.29 3.01
C VAL A 204 -15.28 7.56 2.36
N ILE A 205 -15.35 8.63 3.14
CA ILE A 205 -15.84 9.93 2.69
C ILE A 205 -14.64 10.87 2.65
N ALA A 206 -14.25 11.30 1.45
CA ALA A 206 -13.11 12.17 1.17
C ALA A 206 -13.62 13.49 0.55
N GLY A 207 -14.25 14.32 1.38
CA GLY A 207 -14.87 15.57 0.95
C GLY A 207 -16.02 15.31 -0.04
N ASP A 208 -15.80 15.63 -1.31
CA ASP A 208 -16.76 15.44 -2.41
C ASP A 208 -16.75 14.00 -2.98
N LYS A 209 -15.65 13.25 -2.79
CA LYS A 209 -15.52 11.88 -3.27
C LYS A 209 -15.91 10.90 -2.18
N ILE A 210 -16.73 9.92 -2.55
CA ILE A 210 -17.15 8.84 -1.66
C ILE A 210 -16.71 7.53 -2.30
N HIS A 211 -16.05 6.70 -1.51
CA HIS A 211 -15.57 5.38 -1.90
C HIS A 211 -16.35 4.34 -1.10
N ILE A 212 -16.89 3.33 -1.80
CA ILE A 212 -17.61 2.20 -1.19
C ILE A 212 -16.89 0.92 -1.59
N LEU A 213 -16.61 0.08 -0.61
CA LEU A 213 -16.04 -1.25 -0.77
C LEU A 213 -17.06 -2.30 -0.33
N GLY A 214 -17.31 -3.30 -1.17
CA GLY A 214 -18.34 -4.31 -0.92
C GLY A 214 -18.60 -5.22 -2.12
N SER A 215 -19.51 -6.18 -1.96
CA SER A 215 -20.03 -6.94 -3.10
C SER A 215 -20.91 -6.04 -3.98
N PHE A 216 -21.00 -6.35 -5.27
CA PHE A 216 -21.69 -5.50 -6.25
C PHE A 216 -23.13 -5.12 -5.83
N ASN A 217 -23.93 -6.10 -5.38
CA ASN A 217 -25.30 -5.84 -4.94
C ASN A 217 -25.35 -4.95 -3.68
N ASN A 218 -24.44 -5.18 -2.73
CA ASN A 218 -24.38 -4.41 -1.48
C ASN A 218 -23.97 -2.97 -1.75
N ILE A 219 -22.99 -2.75 -2.63
CA ILE A 219 -22.57 -1.43 -3.07
C ILE A 219 -23.74 -0.69 -3.71
N LYS A 220 -24.52 -1.34 -4.59
CA LYS A 220 -25.69 -0.73 -5.22
C LYS A 220 -26.71 -0.23 -4.17
N MET A 221 -26.92 -0.99 -3.11
CA MET A 221 -27.83 -0.60 -2.02
C MET A 221 -27.28 0.54 -1.17
N ALA A 222 -25.98 0.52 -0.86
CA ALA A 222 -25.29 1.60 -0.14
C ALA A 222 -25.31 2.90 -0.95
N ARG A 223 -24.96 2.82 -2.24
CA ARG A 223 -25.00 3.93 -3.19
C ARG A 223 -26.38 4.55 -3.27
N TYR A 224 -27.42 3.73 -3.41
CA TYR A 224 -28.81 4.22 -3.44
C TYR A 224 -29.17 4.98 -2.16
N SER A 225 -28.74 4.48 -1.00
CA SER A 225 -29.01 5.10 0.30
C SER A 225 -28.29 6.45 0.45
N ILE A 226 -27.02 6.51 0.02
CA ILE A 226 -26.25 7.76 0.04
C ILE A 226 -26.82 8.78 -0.96
N CYS A 227 -27.16 8.35 -2.18
CA CYS A 227 -27.82 9.21 -3.17
C CYS A 227 -29.15 9.78 -2.63
N SER A 228 -29.93 8.96 -1.91
CA SER A 228 -31.18 9.41 -1.31
C SER A 228 -30.95 10.47 -0.22
N LEU A 229 -29.87 10.37 0.56
CA LEU A 229 -29.45 11.40 1.52
C LEU A 229 -29.05 12.70 0.82
N ILE A 230 -28.28 12.60 -0.28
CA ILE A 230 -27.85 13.75 -1.09
C ILE A 230 -29.06 14.50 -1.67
N LEU A 231 -30.06 13.77 -2.15
CA LEU A 231 -31.31 14.33 -2.70
C LEU A 231 -32.19 14.99 -1.63
N GLY A 232 -31.91 14.75 -0.35
CA GLY A 232 -32.58 15.41 0.76
C GLY A 232 -33.59 14.55 1.52
N SER A 233 -33.65 13.24 1.27
CA SER A 233 -34.51 12.33 2.03
C SER A 233 -34.18 12.34 3.53
N THR A 234 -35.20 12.21 4.37
CA THR A 234 -35.02 12.15 5.83
C THR A 234 -34.30 10.85 6.22
N GLN A 235 -33.45 10.92 7.26
CA GLN A 235 -32.66 9.77 7.73
C GLN A 235 -33.56 8.60 8.17
N GLY A 236 -34.66 8.89 8.87
CA GLY A 236 -35.62 7.86 9.31
C GLY A 236 -36.22 7.03 8.17
N LYS A 237 -36.56 7.67 7.04
CA LYS A 237 -37.07 6.96 5.85
C LYS A 237 -36.03 5.99 5.28
N ILE A 238 -34.75 6.38 5.30
CA ILE A 238 -33.66 5.57 4.77
C ILE A 238 -33.34 4.40 5.71
N PHE A 239 -33.32 4.64 7.02
CA PHE A 239 -33.12 3.55 7.99
C PHE A 239 -34.22 2.50 7.91
N ASN A 240 -35.48 2.91 7.77
CA ASN A 240 -36.58 1.96 7.57
C ASN A 240 -36.40 1.13 6.28
N LYS A 241 -36.02 1.78 5.19
CA LYS A 241 -35.73 1.09 3.92
C LYS A 241 -34.55 0.12 4.05
N LEU A 242 -33.46 0.54 4.69
CA LEU A 242 -32.29 -0.30 4.95
C LEU A 242 -32.63 -1.50 5.83
N ASN A 243 -33.43 -1.32 6.88
CA ASN A 243 -33.85 -2.42 7.75
C ASN A 243 -34.70 -3.46 7.01
N ILE A 244 -35.64 -3.02 6.17
CA ILE A 244 -36.45 -3.93 5.33
C ILE A 244 -35.56 -4.70 4.37
N LEU A 245 -34.61 -4.03 3.73
CA LEU A 245 -33.67 -4.65 2.81
C LEU A 245 -32.71 -5.61 3.51
N ALA A 246 -32.16 -5.22 4.66
CA ALA A 246 -31.28 -6.05 5.46
C ALA A 246 -31.98 -7.33 5.94
N LYS A 247 -33.25 -7.24 6.36
CA LYS A 247 -34.08 -8.41 6.68
C LYS A 247 -34.21 -9.36 5.49
N ARG A 248 -34.58 -8.83 4.32
CA ARG A 248 -34.69 -9.62 3.08
C ARG A 248 -33.36 -10.25 2.65
N MET A 249 -32.24 -9.55 2.85
CA MET A 249 -30.92 -10.07 2.53
C MET A 249 -30.49 -11.17 3.51
N LYS A 250 -30.94 -11.10 4.76
CA LYS A 250 -30.72 -12.16 5.75
C LYS A 250 -31.60 -13.38 5.51
N GLU A 251 -32.81 -13.22 5.01
CA GLU A 251 -33.76 -14.32 4.72
C GLU A 251 -33.39 -15.14 3.47
N ARG A 252 -32.54 -14.61 2.58
CA ARG A 252 -32.13 -15.28 1.34
C ARG A 252 -31.02 -16.33 1.53
N PHE A 253 -30.45 -16.42 2.73
CA PHE A 253 -29.37 -17.34 3.11
C PHE A 253 -29.75 -18.04 4.42
#